data_AF-A0A5N1BI82-F1
#
_entry.id   AF-A0A5N1BI82-F1
#
_cell.length_a   1.000
_cell.length_b   1.000
_cell.length_c   1.000
_cell.angle_alpha   90.00
_cell.angle_beta   90.00
_cell.angle_gamma   90.00
#
_symmetry.space_group_name_H-M   'P 1'
#
loop_
_entity.id
_entity.type
_entity.pdbx_description
1 polymer ?
#
loop_
_entity_poly.entity_id
_entity_poly.type
_entity_poly.pdbx_seq_one_letter_code
_entity_poly.pdbx_strand_id
1 'polypeptide(L)'
;MTVNQAETLKHIHPIEEIIDFEAYYLDWYKDKIIEGRGPEHTDIGKCIYQLKYVYTPQMRQPYNDLPEWLTKAYMEELIKLASFVIQGLKELDLAFDFIIPAPSFNPRTEFNPHGQVKFIYDLVNVLSAQLGVPYHKRCLFKKDNVTAKDSIVSSENFEASCIRLPEDFSSYSRTGSAQPIGLVIDDLFERGDTAKISLELLKAKNPGMQFKFLSCTKNKYHGLGKKVQVKFSSFQEFTAKNDSQFIKLKVVSPGEFQGKIVRVFSDNAGYDIFKEQLVNLNTNSYNNISLPVDPTFNIKIKEGKDGYIDFFGLLDSPQEPINQPIDLGFAPNFDPAPIPDPYFDFDLPF
;
A
#
# COMPACT_ATOMS: atom_id res chain seq x y z
N MET A 1 15.02 -19.78 -19.25
CA MET A 1 14.21 -20.57 -18.32
C MET A 1 12.98 -21.06 -19.07
N THR A 2 12.71 -22.37 -19.05
CA THR A 2 11.57 -22.98 -19.75
C THR A 2 10.31 -22.85 -18.90
N VAL A 3 9.18 -22.59 -19.57
CA VAL A 3 7.83 -22.33 -19.02
C VAL A 3 7.32 -23.41 -18.03
N ASN A 4 7.96 -24.59 -17.98
CA ASN A 4 7.55 -25.73 -17.16
C ASN A 4 8.07 -25.75 -15.71
N GLN A 5 8.92 -24.80 -15.26
CA GLN A 5 9.27 -24.69 -13.83
C GLN A 5 8.28 -23.85 -13.02
N ALA A 6 7.41 -23.07 -13.67
CA ALA A 6 6.42 -22.23 -12.99
C ALA A 6 5.24 -23.02 -12.38
N GLU A 7 5.00 -24.26 -12.83
CA GLU A 7 3.86 -25.07 -12.38
C GLU A 7 4.09 -25.83 -11.06
N THR A 8 5.31 -25.80 -10.50
CA THR A 8 5.63 -26.47 -9.22
C THR A 8 5.65 -25.55 -8.00
N LEU A 9 5.54 -24.23 -8.19
CA LEU A 9 5.56 -23.24 -7.11
C LEU A 9 4.16 -22.64 -6.93
N LYS A 10 3.38 -23.14 -5.96
CA LYS A 10 1.96 -22.75 -5.80
C LYS A 10 1.72 -21.32 -5.31
N HIS A 11 2.74 -20.63 -4.79
CA HIS A 11 2.53 -19.40 -4.02
C HIS A 11 3.31 -18.18 -4.54
N ILE A 12 4.42 -18.34 -5.26
CA ILE A 12 5.25 -17.21 -5.69
C ILE A 12 4.97 -16.81 -7.13
N HIS A 13 4.82 -15.52 -7.36
CA HIS A 13 4.34 -15.01 -8.65
C HIS A 13 5.04 -13.70 -9.04
N PRO A 14 5.39 -13.51 -10.33
CA PRO A 14 5.90 -12.23 -10.82
C PRO A 14 4.82 -11.13 -10.72
N ILE A 15 5.27 -9.89 -10.53
CA ILE A 15 4.43 -8.69 -10.57
C ILE A 15 4.50 -8.09 -11.96
N GLU A 16 3.52 -8.40 -12.79
CA GLU A 16 3.45 -7.91 -14.18
C GLU A 16 3.30 -6.38 -14.29
N GLU A 17 2.81 -5.73 -13.23
CA GLU A 17 2.66 -4.27 -13.18
C GLU A 17 4.00 -3.51 -13.03
N ILE A 18 5.09 -4.20 -12.67
CA ILE A 18 6.44 -3.63 -12.55
C ILE A 18 7.33 -4.32 -13.58
N ILE A 19 7.50 -3.68 -14.74
CA ILE A 19 8.27 -4.24 -15.86
C ILE A 19 9.74 -3.81 -15.88
N ASP A 20 10.06 -2.69 -15.23
CA ASP A 20 11.40 -2.09 -15.23
C ASP A 20 12.32 -2.68 -14.15
N PHE A 21 11.75 -3.50 -13.26
CA PHE A 21 12.46 -4.12 -12.14
C PHE A 21 12.01 -5.57 -11.97
N GLU A 22 12.91 -6.40 -11.43
CA GLU A 22 12.56 -7.76 -11.02
C GLU A 22 11.68 -7.70 -9.77
N ALA A 23 10.42 -8.12 -9.88
CA ALA A 23 9.41 -7.92 -8.87
C ALA A 23 8.50 -9.15 -8.67
N TYR A 24 8.30 -9.54 -7.41
CA TYR A 24 7.53 -10.74 -7.04
C TYR A 24 6.58 -10.50 -5.86
N TYR A 25 5.58 -11.36 -5.73
CA TYR A 25 4.80 -11.52 -4.50
C TYR A 25 4.73 -12.99 -4.07
N LEU A 26 4.68 -13.23 -2.76
CA LEU A 26 4.77 -14.58 -2.19
C LEU A 26 3.46 -15.34 -2.03
N ASP A 27 2.33 -14.65 -1.94
CA ASP A 27 0.99 -15.26 -1.96
C ASP A 27 -0.08 -14.16 -2.13
N TRP A 28 -1.33 -14.55 -2.32
CA TRP A 28 -2.47 -13.64 -2.18
C TRP A 28 -2.68 -13.24 -0.73
N TYR A 29 -3.09 -11.99 -0.48
CA TYR A 29 -3.49 -11.56 0.85
C TYR A 29 -4.81 -12.23 1.30
N LYS A 30 -5.70 -12.44 0.33
CA LYS A 30 -7.00 -13.11 0.44
C LYS A 30 -7.20 -13.92 -0.83
N ASP A 31 -7.48 -15.22 -0.71
CA ASP A 31 -7.56 -16.11 -1.86
C ASP A 31 -8.99 -16.52 -2.23
N LYS A 32 -9.89 -16.58 -1.24
CA LYS A 32 -11.27 -17.05 -1.43
C LYS A 32 -12.27 -16.14 -0.73
N ILE A 33 -13.46 -16.01 -1.31
CA ILE A 33 -14.63 -15.44 -0.65
C ILE A 33 -15.54 -16.60 -0.29
N ILE A 34 -15.86 -16.74 0.99
CA ILE A 34 -16.84 -17.71 1.47
C ILE A 34 -18.15 -16.98 1.68
N GLU A 35 -19.20 -17.44 1.00
CA GLU A 35 -20.55 -16.92 1.14
C GLU A 35 -20.99 -16.96 2.62
N GLY A 36 -21.47 -15.84 3.15
CA GLY A 36 -21.86 -15.70 4.56
C GLY A 36 -20.72 -15.53 5.58
N ARG A 37 -19.45 -15.67 5.19
CA ARG A 37 -18.28 -15.45 6.09
C ARG A 37 -17.30 -14.38 5.60
N GLY A 38 -17.40 -13.99 4.33
CA GLY A 38 -16.53 -12.99 3.72
C GLY A 38 -15.19 -13.57 3.25
N PRO A 39 -14.21 -12.71 2.93
CA PRO A 39 -12.95 -13.14 2.36
C PRO A 39 -12.03 -13.81 3.39
N GLU A 40 -11.49 -14.97 3.04
CA GLU A 40 -10.53 -15.74 3.83
C GLU A 40 -9.08 -15.37 3.46
N HIS A 41 -8.25 -15.17 4.48
CA HIS A 41 -6.82 -14.90 4.33
C HIS A 41 -6.02 -16.19 4.09
N THR A 42 -4.99 -16.11 3.24
CA THR A 42 -3.93 -17.14 3.16
C THR A 42 -3.12 -17.16 4.46
N ASP A 43 -2.23 -18.14 4.64
CA ASP A 43 -1.44 -18.19 5.89
C ASP A 43 -0.48 -17.00 6.02
N ILE A 44 0.14 -16.53 4.93
CA ILE A 44 0.91 -15.28 4.93
C ILE A 44 -0.02 -14.09 5.18
N GLY A 45 -1.20 -14.06 4.55
CA GLY A 45 -2.21 -13.03 4.75
C GLY A 45 -2.71 -12.94 6.19
N LYS A 46 -2.84 -14.08 6.89
CA LYS A 46 -3.18 -14.14 8.33
C LYS A 46 -2.05 -13.55 9.17
N CYS A 47 -0.79 -13.89 8.90
CA CYS A 47 0.35 -13.31 9.62
C CYS A 47 0.36 -11.78 9.50
N ILE A 48 0.22 -11.27 8.28
CA ILE A 48 0.14 -9.83 8.02
C ILE A 48 -1.07 -9.21 8.73
N TYR A 49 -2.23 -9.86 8.69
CA TYR A 49 -3.42 -9.36 9.38
C TYR A 49 -3.20 -9.24 10.88
N GLN A 50 -2.64 -10.28 11.51
CA GLN A 50 -2.33 -10.29 12.94
C GLN A 50 -1.32 -9.20 13.30
N LEU A 51 -0.20 -9.12 12.59
CA LEU A 51 0.83 -8.10 12.82
C LEU A 51 0.25 -6.68 12.65
N LYS A 52 -0.44 -6.42 11.54
CA LYS A 52 -0.89 -5.07 11.14
C LYS A 52 -2.12 -4.58 11.90
N TYR A 53 -3.11 -5.44 12.13
CA TYR A 53 -4.42 -5.04 12.65
C TYR A 53 -4.74 -5.57 14.04
N VAL A 54 -3.98 -6.54 14.56
CA VAL A 54 -4.20 -7.07 15.91
C VAL A 54 -3.11 -6.58 16.84
N TYR A 55 -1.83 -6.86 16.57
CA TYR A 55 -0.74 -6.57 17.51
C TYR A 55 -0.25 -5.11 17.43
N THR A 56 0.11 -4.61 16.24
CA THR A 56 0.63 -3.24 16.06
C THR A 56 -0.27 -2.16 16.69
N PRO A 57 -1.62 -2.20 16.58
CA PRO A 57 -2.49 -1.19 17.19
C PRO A 57 -2.43 -1.15 18.74
N GLN A 58 -1.98 -2.22 19.37
CA GLN A 58 -1.83 -2.33 20.83
C GLN A 58 -0.48 -1.78 21.31
N MET A 59 0.47 -1.51 20.40
CA MET A 59 1.83 -1.07 20.72
C MET A 59 1.96 0.45 20.87
N ARG A 60 1.19 1.02 21.80
CA ARG A 60 1.21 2.46 22.10
C ARG A 60 2.46 2.92 22.85
N GLN A 61 3.15 1.99 23.50
CA GLN A 61 4.35 2.24 24.28
C GLN A 61 5.62 1.81 23.51
N PRO A 62 6.80 2.30 23.88
CA PRO A 62 8.09 1.76 23.44
C PRO A 62 8.17 0.24 23.68
N TYR A 63 8.99 -0.46 22.90
CA TYR A 63 9.11 -1.93 22.98
C TYR A 63 9.41 -2.45 24.39
N ASN A 64 10.25 -1.72 25.13
CA ASN A 64 10.70 -2.10 26.47
C ASN A 64 9.59 -2.03 27.53
N ASP A 65 8.49 -1.35 27.22
CA ASP A 65 7.36 -1.14 28.13
C ASP A 65 6.15 -2.01 27.75
N LEU A 66 6.22 -2.76 26.65
CA LEU A 66 5.12 -3.62 26.21
C LEU A 66 4.92 -4.81 27.18
N PRO A 67 3.67 -5.22 27.44
CA PRO A 67 3.39 -6.45 28.18
C PRO A 67 4.09 -7.65 27.53
N GLU A 68 4.72 -8.50 28.34
CA GLU A 68 5.50 -9.66 27.87
C GLU A 68 4.72 -10.54 26.88
N TRP A 69 3.44 -10.79 27.16
CA TRP A 69 2.59 -11.60 26.29
C TRP A 69 2.41 -10.99 24.88
N LEU A 70 2.34 -9.66 24.78
CA LEU A 70 2.16 -8.95 23.50
C LEU A 70 3.46 -8.97 22.71
N THR A 71 4.59 -8.71 23.38
CA THR A 71 5.92 -8.80 22.78
C THR A 71 6.16 -10.20 22.23
N LYS A 72 5.85 -11.24 23.02
CA LYS A 72 6.00 -12.64 22.62
C LYS A 72 5.12 -12.99 21.42
N ALA A 73 3.82 -12.72 21.50
CA ALA A 73 2.87 -13.04 20.43
C ALA A 73 3.20 -12.31 19.11
N TYR A 74 3.62 -11.04 19.20
CA TYR A 74 4.08 -10.28 18.05
C TYR A 74 5.34 -10.89 17.42
N MET A 75 6.36 -11.19 18.22
CA MET A 75 7.61 -11.75 17.72
C MET A 75 7.43 -13.15 17.14
N GLU A 76 6.57 -13.99 17.72
CA GLU A 76 6.21 -15.30 17.18
C GLU A 76 5.59 -15.16 15.78
N GLU A 77 4.62 -14.26 15.59
CA GLU A 77 4.01 -14.04 14.28
C GLU A 77 4.99 -13.41 13.28
N LEU A 78 5.90 -12.55 13.75
CA LEU A 78 6.93 -11.92 12.92
C LEU A 78 7.96 -12.94 12.42
N ILE A 79 8.42 -13.85 13.29
CA ILE A 79 9.33 -14.96 12.94
C ILE A 79 8.66 -15.93 11.97
N LYS A 80 7.36 -16.19 12.16
CA LYS A 80 6.56 -17.02 11.26
C LYS A 80 6.45 -16.38 9.87
N LEU A 81 6.18 -15.08 9.78
CA LEU A 81 6.19 -14.35 8.51
C LEU A 81 7.58 -14.37 7.86
N ALA A 82 8.65 -14.14 8.63
CA ALA A 82 10.02 -14.22 8.12
C ALA A 82 10.34 -15.60 7.54
N SER A 83 9.86 -16.68 8.16
CA SER A 83 10.04 -18.05 7.68
C SER A 83 9.40 -18.26 6.30
N PHE A 84 8.19 -17.73 6.08
CA PHE A 84 7.56 -17.75 4.75
C PHE A 84 8.37 -16.95 3.72
N VAL A 85 8.85 -15.76 4.09
CA VAL A 85 9.67 -14.93 3.20
C VAL A 85 10.97 -15.62 2.82
N ILE A 86 11.69 -16.20 3.78
CA ILE A 86 12.95 -16.92 3.54
C ILE A 86 12.73 -18.13 2.65
N GLN A 87 11.65 -18.89 2.89
CA GLN A 87 11.28 -20.00 2.03
C GLN A 87 11.03 -19.52 0.60
N GLY A 88 10.29 -18.42 0.44
CA GLY A 88 10.03 -17.82 -0.87
C GLY A 88 11.30 -17.35 -1.59
N LEU A 89 12.23 -16.72 -0.87
CA LEU A 89 13.51 -16.27 -1.42
C LEU A 89 14.37 -17.44 -1.90
N LYS A 90 14.37 -18.56 -1.18
CA LYS A 90 15.07 -19.80 -1.58
C LYS A 90 14.45 -20.42 -2.84
N GLU A 91 13.13 -20.42 -2.93
CA GLU A 91 12.41 -20.96 -4.09
C GLU A 91 12.61 -20.12 -5.36
N LEU A 92 12.72 -18.79 -5.21
CA LEU A 92 13.02 -17.88 -6.31
C LEU A 92 14.49 -17.92 -6.76
N ASP A 93 15.39 -18.45 -5.92
CA ASP A 93 16.84 -18.27 -6.06
C ASP A 93 17.21 -16.78 -6.26
N LEU A 94 16.54 -15.91 -5.49
CA LEU A 94 16.64 -14.46 -5.69
C LEU A 94 17.97 -13.94 -5.15
N ALA A 95 18.85 -13.51 -6.05
CA ALA A 95 20.10 -12.86 -5.66
C ALA A 95 19.86 -11.42 -5.14
N PHE A 96 20.36 -11.12 -3.94
CA PHE A 96 20.42 -9.79 -3.34
C PHE A 96 21.57 -9.72 -2.31
N ASP A 97 22.08 -8.51 -2.07
CA ASP A 97 23.16 -8.28 -1.10
C ASP A 97 22.67 -7.60 0.19
N PHE A 98 21.59 -6.84 0.13
CA PHE A 98 21.00 -6.17 1.29
C PHE A 98 19.49 -5.99 1.13
N ILE A 99 18.81 -5.73 2.25
CA ILE A 99 17.35 -5.57 2.29
C ILE A 99 16.94 -4.16 2.72
N ILE A 100 15.83 -3.69 2.15
CA ILE A 100 15.25 -2.36 2.40
C ILE A 100 13.77 -2.56 2.73
N PRO A 101 13.22 -2.00 3.83
CA PRO A 101 11.78 -2.02 4.04
C PRO A 101 11.08 -1.06 3.07
N ALA A 102 9.89 -1.42 2.59
CA ALA A 102 9.02 -0.51 1.89
C ALA A 102 8.70 0.73 2.76
N PRO A 103 8.61 1.93 2.16
CA PRO A 103 8.56 3.17 2.91
C PRO A 103 7.26 3.31 3.67
N SER A 104 7.37 3.70 4.94
CA SER A 104 6.24 4.06 5.78
C SER A 104 6.37 5.49 6.27
N PHE A 105 5.23 6.10 6.63
CA PHE A 105 5.22 7.39 7.32
C PHE A 105 5.59 7.22 8.78
N ASN A 106 6.48 8.09 9.27
CA ASN A 106 6.91 8.17 10.66
C ASN A 106 7.19 6.80 11.32
N PRO A 107 8.02 5.91 10.72
CA PRO A 107 8.25 4.58 11.26
C PRO A 107 9.06 4.66 12.56
N ARG A 108 8.70 3.82 13.54
CA ARG A 108 9.50 3.62 14.74
C ARG A 108 10.80 2.94 14.36
N THR A 109 11.91 3.57 14.74
CA THR A 109 13.27 3.03 14.56
C THR A 109 14.11 3.43 15.77
N GLU A 110 15.35 2.96 15.86
CA GLU A 110 16.30 3.41 16.90
C GLU A 110 16.53 4.94 16.86
N PHE A 111 16.43 5.56 15.68
CA PHE A 111 16.58 7.00 15.47
C PHE A 111 15.27 7.78 15.58
N ASN A 112 14.14 7.08 15.61
CA ASN A 112 12.81 7.64 15.78
C ASN A 112 12.02 6.79 16.78
N PRO A 113 12.41 6.77 18.07
CA PRO A 113 11.81 5.89 19.07
C PRO A 113 10.34 6.20 19.34
N HIS A 114 9.91 7.43 19.05
CA HIS A 114 8.52 7.88 19.18
C HIS A 114 7.68 7.70 17.91
N GLY A 115 8.26 7.12 16.85
CA GLY A 115 7.54 6.79 15.63
C GLY A 115 6.44 5.74 15.84
N GLN A 116 5.62 5.58 14.80
CA GLN A 116 4.60 4.54 14.72
C GLN A 116 5.24 3.19 14.45
N VAL A 117 4.84 2.15 15.18
CA VAL A 117 5.28 0.79 14.87
C VAL A 117 4.84 0.41 13.45
N LYS A 118 5.81 -0.01 12.64
CA LYS A 118 5.60 -0.50 11.28
C LYS A 118 6.30 -1.85 11.20
N PHE A 119 5.52 -2.93 11.31
CA PHE A 119 6.09 -4.27 11.41
C PHE A 119 7.03 -4.65 10.25
N ILE A 120 6.87 -4.03 9.07
CA ILE A 120 7.78 -4.25 7.94
C ILE A 120 9.24 -3.88 8.26
N TYR A 121 9.45 -2.86 9.11
CA TYR A 121 10.78 -2.49 9.59
C TYR A 121 11.32 -3.55 10.56
N ASP A 122 10.48 -4.12 11.40
CA ASP A 122 10.91 -5.20 12.32
C ASP A 122 11.14 -6.50 11.58
N LEU A 123 10.33 -6.81 10.56
CA LEU A 123 10.49 -7.95 9.68
C LEU A 123 11.86 -7.91 9.01
N VAL A 124 12.27 -6.75 8.51
CA VAL A 124 13.60 -6.55 7.94
C VAL A 124 14.72 -6.84 8.93
N ASN A 125 14.58 -6.51 10.21
CA ASN A 125 15.58 -6.91 11.22
C ASN A 125 15.67 -8.43 11.36
N VAL A 126 14.52 -9.10 11.47
CA VAL A 126 14.46 -10.56 11.62
C VAL A 126 15.04 -11.25 10.39
N LEU A 127 14.71 -10.77 9.18
CA LEU A 127 15.24 -11.27 7.92
C LEU A 127 16.74 -11.07 7.83
N SER A 128 17.23 -9.87 8.14
CA SER A 128 18.67 -9.56 8.16
C SER A 128 19.44 -10.51 9.07
N ALA A 129 18.96 -10.73 10.29
CA ALA A 129 19.58 -11.63 11.25
C ALA A 129 19.57 -13.09 10.77
N GLN A 130 18.45 -13.58 10.23
CA GLN A 130 18.32 -14.98 9.81
C GLN A 130 19.04 -15.28 8.49
N LEU A 131 19.12 -14.32 7.58
CA LEU A 131 19.82 -14.45 6.30
C LEU A 131 21.30 -14.07 6.43
N GLY A 132 21.69 -13.29 7.43
CA GLY A 132 23.04 -12.72 7.59
C GLY A 132 23.35 -11.63 6.55
N VAL A 133 22.34 -10.91 6.08
CA VAL A 133 22.52 -9.80 5.11
C VAL A 133 22.29 -8.46 5.80
N PRO A 134 23.00 -7.38 5.43
CA PRO A 134 22.74 -6.05 5.97
C PRO A 134 21.38 -5.50 5.53
N TYR A 135 20.87 -4.54 6.30
CA TYR A 135 19.66 -3.78 5.97
C TYR A 135 19.92 -2.28 5.88
N HIS A 136 19.09 -1.57 5.10
CA HIS A 136 19.09 -0.11 5.03
C HIS A 136 17.69 0.45 5.29
N LYS A 137 17.41 0.87 6.53
CA LYS A 137 16.13 1.46 6.94
C LYS A 137 16.03 2.97 6.70
N ARG A 138 17.15 3.62 6.37
CA ARG A 138 17.28 5.08 6.28
C ARG A 138 17.41 5.62 4.85
N CYS A 139 17.03 4.83 3.85
CA CYS A 139 17.23 5.20 2.46
C CYS A 139 15.93 5.48 1.70
N LEU A 140 14.76 5.24 2.31
CA LEU A 140 13.47 5.38 1.64
C LEU A 140 12.35 5.65 2.64
N PHE A 141 11.62 6.75 2.46
CA PHE A 141 10.62 7.24 3.42
C PHE A 141 9.39 7.84 2.75
N LYS A 142 8.26 7.85 3.47
CA LYS A 142 7.13 8.72 3.17
C LYS A 142 7.24 10.00 3.99
N LYS A 143 7.08 11.16 3.35
CA LYS A 143 7.13 12.48 3.99
C LYS A 143 5.85 12.83 4.73
N ASP A 144 4.74 12.21 4.34
CA ASP A 144 3.41 12.45 4.90
C ASP A 144 2.65 11.14 5.13
N ASN A 145 1.53 11.23 5.84
CA ASN A 145 0.66 10.08 6.11
C ASN A 145 -0.28 9.76 4.92
N VAL A 146 0.08 10.18 3.70
CA VAL A 146 -0.75 9.90 2.53
C VAL A 146 -0.78 8.39 2.30
N THR A 147 -1.98 7.82 2.39
CA THR A 147 -2.20 6.41 2.07
C THR A 147 -2.73 6.29 0.65
N ALA A 148 -2.28 5.27 -0.08
CA ALA A 148 -2.76 4.97 -1.44
C ALA A 148 -4.28 4.70 -1.52
N LYS A 149 -4.92 4.46 -0.37
CA LYS A 149 -6.36 4.22 -0.25
C LYS A 149 -7.17 5.51 -0.24
N ASP A 150 -6.56 6.61 0.21
CA ASP A 150 -7.24 7.89 0.46
C ASP A 150 -6.91 8.94 -0.62
N SER A 151 -5.79 8.81 -1.34
CA SER A 151 -5.45 9.74 -2.43
C SER A 151 -4.51 9.13 -3.46
N ILE A 152 -4.30 9.88 -4.56
CA ILE A 152 -3.24 9.59 -5.53
C ILE A 152 -1.90 9.83 -4.83
N VAL A 153 -1.00 8.87 -5.01
CA VAL A 153 0.34 8.86 -4.43
C VAL A 153 1.31 9.35 -5.51
N SER A 154 2.10 10.38 -5.22
CA SER A 154 3.08 10.95 -6.15
C SER A 154 4.51 10.79 -5.61
N SER A 155 5.51 10.99 -6.47
CA SER A 155 6.92 10.94 -6.09
C SER A 155 7.30 12.00 -5.04
N GLU A 156 6.57 13.11 -4.96
CA GLU A 156 6.80 14.18 -3.99
C GLU A 156 6.53 13.73 -2.56
N ASN A 157 5.60 12.78 -2.37
CA ASN A 157 5.27 12.19 -1.06
C ASN A 157 6.40 11.29 -0.50
N PHE A 158 7.44 11.01 -1.30
CA PHE A 158 8.54 10.13 -0.91
C PHE A 158 9.88 10.85 -0.94
N GLU A 159 10.81 10.26 -0.21
CA GLU A 159 12.21 10.65 -0.25
C GLU A 159 13.08 9.40 -0.29
N ALA A 160 14.10 9.42 -1.13
CA ALA A 160 15.17 8.44 -1.10
C ALA A 160 16.51 9.12 -0.85
N SER A 161 17.39 8.42 -0.14
CA SER A 161 18.74 8.87 0.19
C SER A 161 19.77 7.94 -0.46
N CYS A 162 21.00 8.43 -0.59
CA CYS A 162 22.10 7.59 -1.07
C CYS A 162 22.42 6.50 -0.04
N ILE A 163 22.57 5.27 -0.52
CA ILE A 163 23.01 4.12 0.28
C ILE A 163 24.53 4.12 0.23
N ARG A 164 25.16 4.28 1.40
CA ARG A 164 26.60 4.12 1.55
C ARG A 164 26.87 2.68 1.89
N LEU A 165 27.59 2.00 1.01
CA LEU A 165 28.13 0.67 1.27
C LEU A 165 29.57 0.82 1.78
N PRO A 166 30.04 -0.09 2.66
CA PRO A 166 31.45 -0.16 3.03
C PRO A 166 32.36 -0.24 1.79
N GLU A 167 33.57 0.34 1.86
CA GLU A 167 34.52 0.32 0.74
C GLU A 167 34.91 -1.10 0.32
N ASP A 168 34.88 -2.05 1.26
CA ASP A 168 35.16 -3.47 1.08
C ASP A 168 33.92 -4.32 0.78
N PHE A 169 32.76 -3.70 0.48
CA PHE A 169 31.52 -4.43 0.19
C PHE A 169 31.67 -5.47 -0.93
N SER A 170 32.51 -5.21 -1.93
CA SER A 170 32.80 -6.17 -3.02
C SER A 170 33.34 -7.51 -2.50
N SER A 171 34.00 -7.52 -1.34
CA SER A 171 34.50 -8.74 -0.69
C SER A 171 33.44 -9.52 0.09
N TYR A 172 32.30 -8.88 0.41
CA TYR A 172 31.16 -9.49 1.13
C TYR A 172 29.91 -9.63 0.27
N SER A 173 29.94 -9.18 -0.99
CA SER A 173 28.83 -9.36 -1.92
C SER A 173 28.53 -10.84 -2.06
N ARG A 174 27.29 -11.20 -1.77
CA ARG A 174 26.82 -12.59 -1.83
C ARG A 174 26.38 -12.98 -3.23
N THR A 175 26.14 -11.99 -4.07
CA THR A 175 25.62 -12.19 -5.42
C THR A 175 26.72 -12.39 -6.46
N GLY A 176 27.96 -12.00 -6.15
CA GLY A 176 29.06 -11.97 -7.14
C GLY A 176 28.80 -10.99 -8.29
N SER A 177 27.78 -10.14 -8.16
CA SER A 177 27.39 -9.15 -9.15
C SER A 177 28.39 -8.00 -9.20
N ALA A 178 28.61 -7.45 -10.39
CA ALA A 178 29.39 -6.22 -10.57
C ALA A 178 28.73 -5.00 -9.91
N GLN A 179 27.42 -5.08 -9.63
CA GLN A 179 26.64 -4.02 -8.98
C GLN A 179 25.93 -4.57 -7.75
N PRO A 180 26.00 -3.89 -6.59
CA PRO A 180 25.23 -4.24 -5.40
C PRO A 180 23.73 -4.30 -5.69
N ILE A 181 23.06 -5.32 -5.15
CA ILE A 181 21.64 -5.57 -5.38
C ILE A 181 20.85 -5.39 -4.06
N GLY A 182 19.98 -4.38 -4.02
CA GLY A 182 19.05 -4.16 -2.91
C GLY A 182 17.70 -4.81 -3.15
N LEU A 183 17.16 -5.50 -2.14
CA LEU A 183 15.82 -6.07 -2.17
C LEU A 183 14.86 -5.25 -1.29
N VAL A 184 13.87 -4.61 -1.93
CA VAL A 184 12.80 -3.89 -1.24
C VAL A 184 11.71 -4.88 -0.82
N ILE A 185 11.42 -4.96 0.48
CA ILE A 185 10.40 -5.84 1.06
C ILE A 185 9.15 -5.03 1.46
N ASP A 186 8.00 -5.39 0.91
CA ASP A 186 6.69 -4.79 1.23
C ASP A 186 5.75 -5.80 1.91
N ASP A 187 4.75 -5.31 2.63
CA ASP A 187 3.73 -6.18 3.21
C ASP A 187 2.65 -6.59 2.21
N LEU A 188 2.10 -5.62 1.50
CA LEU A 188 0.94 -5.79 0.65
C LEU A 188 1.05 -4.98 -0.65
N PHE A 189 1.24 -5.70 -1.75
CA PHE A 189 1.18 -5.13 -3.08
C PHE A 189 -0.27 -4.92 -3.51
N GLU A 190 -0.64 -3.68 -3.83
CA GLU A 190 -1.96 -3.33 -4.37
C GLU A 190 -1.89 -3.04 -5.88
N ARG A 191 -1.71 -1.78 -6.29
CA ARG A 191 -1.58 -1.37 -7.71
C ARG A 191 -0.14 -1.23 -8.17
N GLY A 192 0.80 -1.07 -7.24
CA GLY A 192 2.22 -0.91 -7.53
C GLY A 192 2.74 0.52 -7.53
N ASP A 193 1.90 1.55 -7.37
CA ASP A 193 2.35 2.96 -7.37
C ASP A 193 3.46 3.22 -6.34
N THR A 194 3.26 2.79 -5.09
CA THR A 194 4.26 2.93 -4.02
C THR A 194 5.55 2.18 -4.37
N ALA A 195 5.44 0.95 -4.87
CA ALA A 195 6.59 0.12 -5.21
C ALA A 195 7.39 0.72 -6.39
N LYS A 196 6.71 1.14 -7.45
CA LYS A 196 7.33 1.76 -8.63
C LYS A 196 8.05 3.06 -8.28
N ILE A 197 7.36 3.98 -7.61
CA ILE A 197 7.95 5.26 -7.16
C ILE A 197 9.17 5.01 -6.28
N SER A 198 9.07 4.04 -5.35
CA SER A 198 10.15 3.68 -4.45
C SER A 198 11.40 3.19 -5.18
N LEU A 199 11.23 2.26 -6.13
CA LEU A 199 12.33 1.68 -6.89
C LEU A 199 12.97 2.73 -7.81
N GLU A 200 12.17 3.55 -8.47
CA GLU A 200 12.64 4.64 -9.33
C GLU A 200 13.46 5.67 -8.54
N LEU A 201 12.98 6.10 -7.37
CA LEU A 201 13.70 7.03 -6.51
C LEU A 201 15.02 6.44 -5.98
N LEU A 202 15.00 5.17 -5.56
CA LEU A 202 16.21 4.46 -5.15
C LEU A 202 17.23 4.39 -6.29
N LYS A 203 16.80 4.02 -7.50
CA LYS A 203 17.67 3.93 -8.68
C LYS A 203 18.24 5.28 -9.09
N ALA A 204 17.42 6.33 -9.05
CA ALA A 204 17.86 7.69 -9.36
C ALA A 204 18.92 8.20 -8.36
N LYS A 205 18.77 7.88 -7.07
CA LYS A 205 19.74 8.26 -6.03
C LYS A 205 20.98 7.36 -5.98
N ASN A 206 20.86 6.12 -6.47
CA ASN A 206 21.91 5.11 -6.41
C ASN A 206 22.13 4.46 -7.79
N PRO A 207 22.61 5.21 -8.80
CA PRO A 207 22.66 4.74 -10.19
C PRO A 207 23.54 3.50 -10.40
N GLY A 208 24.56 3.30 -9.56
CA GLY A 208 25.46 2.13 -9.58
C GLY A 208 24.92 0.87 -8.91
N MET A 209 23.70 0.89 -8.37
CA MET A 209 23.07 -0.25 -7.70
C MET A 209 21.89 -0.80 -8.50
N GLN A 210 21.54 -2.05 -8.25
CA GLN A 210 20.31 -2.67 -8.74
C GLN A 210 19.30 -2.79 -7.61
N PHE A 211 18.02 -2.72 -7.96
CA PHE A 211 16.93 -2.86 -6.99
C PHE A 211 15.93 -3.90 -7.49
N LYS A 212 15.52 -4.77 -6.59
CA LYS A 212 14.48 -5.77 -6.77
C LYS A 212 13.36 -5.53 -5.76
N PHE A 213 12.20 -6.10 -6.03
CA PHE A 213 11.03 -5.93 -5.17
C PHE A 213 10.40 -7.26 -4.82
N LEU A 214 10.07 -7.42 -3.54
CA LEU A 214 9.30 -8.54 -3.05
C LEU A 214 8.20 -8.05 -2.12
N SER A 215 6.95 -8.39 -2.43
CA SER A 215 5.85 -8.21 -1.49
C SER A 215 5.51 -9.53 -0.80
N CYS A 216 5.28 -9.48 0.51
CA CYS A 216 4.83 -10.65 1.26
C CYS A 216 3.47 -11.14 0.73
N THR A 217 2.58 -10.22 0.35
CA THR A 217 1.30 -10.58 -0.29
C THR A 217 0.92 -9.67 -1.43
N LYS A 218 0.09 -10.14 -2.37
CA LYS A 218 -0.62 -9.31 -3.35
C LYS A 218 -2.11 -9.30 -3.05
N ASN A 219 -2.75 -8.16 -3.20
CA ASN A 219 -4.19 -8.07 -3.05
C ASN A 219 -4.89 -8.58 -4.33
N LYS A 220 -5.42 -9.81 -4.30
CA LYS A 220 -6.20 -10.41 -5.40
C LYS A 220 -7.39 -9.55 -5.83
N TYR A 221 -7.92 -8.76 -4.91
CA TYR A 221 -9.10 -7.92 -5.13
C TYR A 221 -8.75 -6.44 -5.30
N HIS A 222 -7.48 -6.07 -5.58
CA HIS A 222 -7.01 -4.69 -5.81
C HIS A 222 -7.60 -3.65 -4.83
N GLY A 223 -7.08 -3.65 -3.60
CA GLY A 223 -7.42 -2.67 -2.58
C GLY A 223 -8.86 -2.77 -2.05
N LEU A 224 -9.09 -2.23 -0.86
CA LEU A 224 -10.42 -1.70 -0.54
C LEU A 224 -10.56 -0.48 -1.47
N GLY A 225 -11.54 -0.47 -2.37
CA GLY A 225 -11.66 0.57 -3.40
C GLY A 225 -11.41 1.98 -2.87
N LYS A 226 -10.77 2.84 -3.67
CA LYS A 226 -10.47 4.23 -3.30
C LYS A 226 -11.78 4.92 -2.98
N LYS A 227 -11.91 5.50 -1.77
CA LYS A 227 -13.01 6.43 -1.50
C LYS A 227 -12.72 7.67 -2.32
N VAL A 228 -13.54 7.91 -3.33
CA VAL A 228 -13.46 9.10 -4.14
C VAL A 228 -14.77 9.84 -4.09
N GLN A 229 -14.64 11.15 -4.01
CA GLN A 229 -15.75 12.05 -4.10
C GLN A 229 -15.93 12.41 -5.58
N VAL A 230 -17.05 12.02 -6.19
CA VAL A 230 -17.28 12.19 -7.63
C VAL A 230 -18.64 12.80 -7.93
N LYS A 231 -18.73 13.47 -9.07
CA LYS A 231 -19.97 13.96 -9.67
C LYS A 231 -20.31 13.13 -10.89
N PHE A 232 -21.59 12.84 -11.11
CA PHE A 232 -22.07 12.13 -12.29
C PHE A 232 -23.02 13.02 -13.11
N SER A 233 -22.89 13.00 -14.44
CA SER A 233 -23.73 13.81 -15.33
C SER A 233 -25.05 13.13 -15.66
N SER A 234 -25.07 11.80 -15.58
CA SER A 234 -26.22 10.97 -15.94
C SER A 234 -26.02 9.55 -15.43
N PHE A 235 -27.13 8.86 -15.24
CA PHE A 235 -27.16 7.43 -15.00
C PHE A 235 -28.16 6.76 -15.96
N GLN A 236 -27.90 5.50 -16.28
CA GLN A 236 -28.83 4.68 -17.05
C GLN A 236 -28.80 3.24 -16.53
N GLU A 237 -29.98 2.66 -16.38
CA GLU A 237 -30.16 1.27 -15.98
C GLU A 237 -30.03 0.34 -17.19
N PHE A 238 -29.40 -0.81 -16.97
CA PHE A 238 -29.18 -1.84 -17.97
C PHE A 238 -29.38 -3.22 -17.37
N THR A 239 -29.76 -4.16 -18.24
CA THR A 239 -29.73 -5.59 -17.94
C THR A 239 -28.59 -6.21 -18.75
N ALA A 240 -27.67 -6.88 -18.07
CA ALA A 240 -26.59 -7.62 -18.70
C ALA A 240 -27.11 -8.93 -19.34
N LYS A 241 -26.28 -9.59 -20.15
CA LYS A 241 -26.66 -10.84 -20.85
C LYS A 241 -26.96 -12.01 -19.91
N ASN A 242 -26.50 -11.93 -18.67
CA ASN A 242 -26.74 -12.89 -17.59
C ASN A 242 -27.90 -12.46 -16.67
N ASP A 243 -28.81 -11.61 -17.18
CA ASP A 243 -29.96 -11.04 -16.48
C ASP A 243 -29.63 -10.17 -15.24
N SER A 244 -28.34 -9.93 -14.97
CA SER A 244 -27.92 -9.05 -13.87
C SER A 244 -28.20 -7.60 -14.23
N GLN A 245 -28.95 -6.90 -13.37
CA GLN A 245 -29.19 -5.47 -13.53
C GLN A 245 -27.95 -4.68 -13.08
N PHE A 246 -27.64 -3.60 -13.78
CA PHE A 246 -26.61 -2.66 -13.38
C PHE A 246 -26.93 -1.22 -13.80
N ILE A 247 -26.37 -0.25 -13.08
CA ILE A 247 -26.45 1.17 -13.38
C ILE A 247 -25.12 1.61 -13.98
N LYS A 248 -25.14 2.29 -15.12
CA LYS A 248 -23.97 2.91 -15.73
C LYS A 248 -23.94 4.40 -15.39
N LEU A 249 -22.83 4.89 -14.87
CA LEU A 249 -22.61 6.29 -14.50
C LEU A 249 -21.45 6.87 -15.29
N LYS A 250 -21.58 8.12 -15.73
CA LYS A 250 -20.46 8.88 -16.34
C LYS A 250 -19.93 9.91 -15.34
N VAL A 251 -18.67 9.76 -14.95
CA VAL A 251 -18.00 10.67 -14.00
C VAL A 251 -17.63 11.98 -14.69
N VAL A 252 -17.95 13.11 -14.06
CA VAL A 252 -17.72 14.47 -14.62
C VAL A 252 -16.63 15.24 -13.87
N SER A 253 -16.44 14.99 -12.57
CA SER A 253 -15.37 15.62 -11.78
C SER A 253 -15.27 15.02 -10.35
N PRO A 254 -14.15 15.25 -9.62
CA PRO A 254 -12.87 15.78 -10.07
C PRO A 254 -11.79 14.69 -10.30
N GLY A 255 -10.71 15.05 -10.99
CA GLY A 255 -9.45 14.27 -11.04
C GLY A 255 -9.37 13.18 -12.14
N GLU A 256 -8.50 12.19 -11.91
CA GLU A 256 -8.16 11.09 -12.85
C GLU A 256 -9.35 10.21 -13.31
N PHE A 257 -10.51 10.39 -12.68
CA PHE A 257 -11.75 9.66 -12.96
C PHE A 257 -12.67 10.41 -13.92
N GLN A 258 -12.39 11.66 -14.27
CA GLN A 258 -13.19 12.43 -15.22
C GLN A 258 -13.30 11.70 -16.57
N GLY A 259 -14.53 11.52 -17.04
CA GLY A 259 -14.83 10.80 -18.27
C GLY A 259 -14.86 9.28 -18.15
N LYS A 260 -14.46 8.70 -17.01
CA LYS A 260 -14.56 7.25 -16.78
C LYS A 260 -16.01 6.83 -16.54
N ILE A 261 -16.28 5.56 -16.85
CA ILE A 261 -17.59 4.92 -16.69
C ILE A 261 -17.54 4.02 -15.45
N VAL A 262 -18.46 4.26 -14.52
CA VAL A 262 -18.68 3.40 -13.35
C VAL A 262 -19.88 2.49 -13.62
N ARG A 263 -19.77 1.21 -13.28
CA ARG A 263 -20.90 0.27 -13.29
C ARG A 263 -21.21 -0.16 -11.86
N VAL A 264 -22.48 -0.11 -11.51
CA VAL A 264 -22.99 -0.53 -10.19
C VAL A 264 -23.95 -1.68 -10.40
N PHE A 265 -23.55 -2.89 -10.02
CA PHE A 265 -24.34 -4.10 -10.21
C PHE A 265 -25.34 -4.32 -9.06
N SER A 266 -26.48 -4.93 -9.38
CA SER A 266 -27.61 -5.20 -8.46
C SER A 266 -27.29 -6.14 -7.31
N ASP A 267 -26.22 -6.92 -7.41
CA ASP A 267 -25.70 -7.78 -6.34
C ASP A 267 -24.85 -7.03 -5.30
N ASN A 268 -24.59 -5.73 -5.48
CA ASN A 268 -23.87 -4.92 -4.50
C ASN A 268 -24.73 -4.59 -3.28
N ALA A 269 -24.13 -4.78 -2.09
CA ALA A 269 -24.70 -4.33 -0.83
C ALA A 269 -24.85 -2.80 -0.83
N GLY A 270 -26.09 -2.32 -1.00
CA GLY A 270 -26.42 -0.89 -1.10
C GLY A 270 -26.90 -0.43 -2.48
N TYR A 271 -27.07 -1.33 -3.45
CA TYR A 271 -27.58 -0.99 -4.78
C TYR A 271 -28.92 -0.23 -4.74
N ASP A 272 -29.90 -0.73 -3.99
CA ASP A 272 -31.23 -0.10 -3.92
C ASP A 272 -31.19 1.28 -3.28
N ILE A 273 -30.41 1.44 -2.20
CA ILE A 273 -30.20 2.73 -1.52
C ILE A 273 -29.52 3.72 -2.48
N PHE A 274 -28.50 3.27 -3.21
CA PHE A 274 -27.81 4.12 -4.18
C PHE A 274 -28.72 4.52 -5.34
N LYS A 275 -29.51 3.58 -5.86
CA LYS A 275 -30.51 3.81 -6.90
C LYS A 275 -31.55 4.82 -6.43
N GLU A 276 -32.07 4.68 -5.21
CA GLU A 276 -33.01 5.61 -4.61
C GLU A 276 -32.41 7.01 -4.46
N GLN A 277 -31.17 7.11 -3.98
CA GLN A 277 -30.45 8.40 -3.90
C GLN A 277 -30.24 9.03 -5.27
N LEU A 278 -29.85 8.25 -6.27
CA LEU A 278 -29.74 8.72 -7.65
C LEU A 278 -31.08 9.22 -8.18
N VAL A 279 -32.18 8.50 -7.95
CA VAL A 279 -33.52 8.92 -8.36
C VAL A 279 -33.94 10.20 -7.64
N ASN A 280 -33.80 10.26 -6.31
CA ASN A 280 -34.19 11.43 -5.49
C ASN A 280 -33.36 12.68 -5.81
N LEU A 281 -32.10 12.52 -6.18
CA LEU A 281 -31.23 13.63 -6.58
C LEU A 281 -31.42 14.02 -8.05
N ASN A 282 -31.89 13.08 -8.90
CA ASN A 282 -32.17 13.31 -10.31
C ASN A 282 -33.65 13.68 -10.60
N THR A 283 -34.56 13.60 -9.62
CA THR A 283 -35.96 14.07 -9.76
C THR A 283 -36.10 15.58 -10.00
N ASN A 284 -35.00 16.34 -9.98
CA ASN A 284 -34.97 17.74 -10.40
C ASN A 284 -34.67 17.96 -11.89
N SER A 285 -34.47 16.92 -12.71
CA SER A 285 -34.28 17.10 -14.16
C SER A 285 -35.59 17.11 -14.98
N TYR A 286 -36.76 17.00 -14.33
CA TYR A 286 -38.07 17.21 -14.98
C TYR A 286 -38.75 18.55 -14.65
N ASN A 287 -38.25 19.29 -13.66
CA ASN A 287 -38.62 20.68 -13.44
C ASN A 287 -37.38 21.52 -13.73
N ASN A 288 -37.49 22.52 -14.60
CA ASN A 288 -36.44 23.49 -14.93
C ASN A 288 -35.98 24.31 -13.69
N ILE A 289 -35.38 23.65 -12.72
CA ILE A 289 -34.70 24.25 -11.58
C ILE A 289 -33.27 23.75 -11.70
N SER A 290 -32.42 24.60 -12.27
CA SER A 290 -30.98 24.47 -12.17
C SER A 290 -30.63 24.48 -10.68
N LEU A 291 -30.39 23.30 -10.10
CA LEU A 291 -29.73 23.25 -8.80
C LEU A 291 -28.29 23.75 -9.02
N PRO A 292 -27.81 24.74 -8.24
CA PRO A 292 -26.50 25.36 -8.47
C PRO A 292 -25.32 24.42 -8.20
N VAL A 293 -25.56 23.18 -7.75
CA VAL A 293 -24.53 22.24 -7.33
C VAL A 293 -24.91 20.82 -7.77
N ASP A 294 -24.19 20.29 -8.75
CA ASP A 294 -24.21 18.86 -9.07
C ASP A 294 -23.95 18.01 -7.81
N PRO A 295 -24.80 17.01 -7.51
CA PRO A 295 -24.66 16.19 -6.33
C PRO A 295 -23.32 15.48 -6.34
N THR A 296 -22.67 15.52 -5.18
CA THR A 296 -21.34 14.95 -5.01
C THR A 296 -21.48 13.67 -4.20
N PHE A 297 -21.01 12.56 -4.76
CA PHE A 297 -21.14 11.23 -4.17
C PHE A 297 -19.80 10.74 -3.66
N ASN A 298 -19.78 10.26 -2.42
CA ASN A 298 -18.65 9.50 -1.90
C ASN A 298 -18.83 8.05 -2.32
N ILE A 299 -18.04 7.61 -3.30
CA ILE A 299 -18.10 6.23 -3.77
C ILE A 299 -16.76 5.53 -3.59
N LYS A 300 -16.82 4.22 -3.37
CA LYS A 300 -15.62 3.37 -3.45
C LYS A 300 -15.48 2.85 -4.86
N ILE A 301 -14.43 3.30 -5.53
CA ILE A 301 -14.07 2.91 -6.89
C ILE A 301 -13.00 1.83 -6.84
N LYS A 302 -13.26 0.72 -7.51
CA LYS A 302 -12.26 -0.29 -7.84
C LYS A 302 -12.05 -0.32 -9.34
N GLU A 303 -10.79 -0.33 -9.77
CA GLU A 303 -10.45 -0.50 -11.18
C GLU A 303 -10.64 -1.97 -11.57
N GLY A 304 -11.44 -2.20 -12.60
CA GLY A 304 -11.77 -3.49 -13.17
C GLY A 304 -10.94 -3.79 -14.42
N LYS A 305 -11.07 -5.02 -14.92
CA LYS A 305 -10.47 -5.47 -16.18
C LYS A 305 -10.96 -4.55 -17.31
N ASP A 306 -10.07 -4.17 -18.24
CA ASP A 306 -10.37 -3.27 -19.38
C ASP A 306 -10.67 -1.79 -19.03
N GLY A 307 -10.19 -1.29 -17.89
CA GLY A 307 -10.28 0.14 -17.52
C GLY A 307 -11.66 0.58 -17.01
N TYR A 308 -12.54 -0.38 -16.70
CA TYR A 308 -13.82 -0.12 -16.04
C TYR A 308 -13.65 0.19 -14.56
N ILE A 309 -14.66 0.79 -13.95
CA ILE A 309 -14.72 1.00 -12.52
C ILE A 309 -15.94 0.29 -11.92
N ASP A 310 -15.67 -0.61 -10.98
CA ASP A 310 -16.69 -1.27 -10.19
C ASP A 310 -16.90 -0.51 -8.87
N PHE A 311 -18.17 -0.32 -8.52
CA PHE A 311 -18.57 0.22 -7.22
C PHE A 311 -18.70 -0.90 -6.19
N PHE A 312 -18.20 -0.69 -4.96
CA PHE A 312 -18.46 -1.61 -3.84
C PHE A 312 -18.58 -0.86 -2.50
N GLY A 313 -19.78 -0.78 -1.92
CA GLY A 313 -19.99 -0.35 -0.53
C GLY A 313 -21.22 0.53 -0.26
N LEU A 314 -21.44 0.88 1.01
CA LEU A 314 -22.43 1.85 1.46
C LEU A 314 -21.98 3.29 1.12
N LEU A 315 -22.90 4.12 0.65
CA LEU A 315 -22.66 5.57 0.55
C LEU A 315 -22.62 6.15 1.95
N ASP A 316 -21.47 6.72 2.32
CA ASP A 316 -21.45 7.73 3.36
C ASP A 316 -22.20 8.93 2.79
N SER A 317 -23.35 9.27 3.39
CA SER A 317 -24.18 10.42 3.01
C SER A 317 -23.32 11.66 2.75
N PRO A 318 -23.70 12.57 1.84
CA PRO A 318 -22.95 13.80 1.62
C PRO A 318 -22.80 14.53 2.96
N GLN A 319 -21.58 14.59 3.48
CA GLN A 319 -21.27 15.51 4.56
C GLN A 319 -21.40 16.90 3.99
N GLU A 320 -22.28 17.72 4.58
CA GLU A 320 -22.29 19.14 4.30
C GLU A 320 -20.87 19.69 4.44
N PRO A 321 -20.43 20.59 3.56
CA PRO A 321 -19.14 21.23 3.73
C PRO A 321 -19.12 21.93 5.08
N ILE A 322 -18.25 21.48 5.98
CA ILE A 322 -17.97 22.17 7.24
C ILE A 322 -17.23 23.46 6.87
N ASN A 323 -17.99 24.49 6.49
CA ASN A 323 -17.52 25.87 6.57
C ASN A 323 -17.62 26.29 8.05
N GLN A 324 -16.75 25.72 8.88
CA GLN A 324 -16.36 26.35 10.12
C GLN A 324 -14.90 26.73 9.98
N PRO A 325 -14.53 28.02 10.07
CA PRO A 325 -13.14 28.37 10.27
C PRO A 325 -12.69 27.69 11.56
N ILE A 326 -11.70 26.82 11.46
CA ILE A 326 -11.07 26.23 12.64
C ILE A 326 -10.29 27.35 13.31
N ASP A 327 -10.85 27.91 14.37
CA ASP A 327 -10.13 28.76 15.31
C ASP A 327 -9.16 27.86 16.11
N LEU A 328 -8.02 27.58 15.50
CA LEU A 328 -6.86 27.02 16.20
C LEU A 328 -6.29 28.19 17.01
N GLY A 329 -6.73 28.36 18.25
CA GLY A 329 -6.39 29.47 19.14
C GLY A 329 -4.90 29.66 19.52
N PHE A 330 -3.97 29.35 18.62
CA PHE A 330 -2.55 29.62 18.73
C PHE A 330 -1.96 29.92 17.35
N ALA A 331 -1.41 31.13 17.18
CA ALA A 331 -0.55 31.46 16.05
C ALA A 331 0.79 30.74 16.23
N PRO A 332 1.28 29.93 15.27
CA PRO A 332 2.63 29.41 15.34
C PRO A 332 3.60 30.55 15.01
N ASN A 333 4.27 31.08 16.04
CA ASN A 333 5.51 31.84 15.87
C ASN A 333 6.55 30.87 15.32
N PHE A 334 6.88 31.02 14.04
CA PHE A 334 8.09 30.44 13.47
C PHE A 334 9.26 31.36 13.82
N ASP A 335 9.96 31.03 14.90
CA ASP A 335 11.32 31.55 15.07
C ASP A 335 12.24 30.91 14.02
N PRO A 336 13.20 31.67 13.46
CA PRO A 336 14.08 31.19 12.40
C PRO A 336 15.00 30.07 12.89
N ALA A 337 15.21 29.09 12.01
CA ALA A 337 16.01 27.90 12.23
C ALA A 337 17.44 28.21 12.74
N PRO A 338 17.98 27.42 13.68
CA PRO A 338 19.42 27.42 13.92
C PRO A 338 20.16 26.74 12.75
N ILE A 339 21.30 27.34 12.42
CA ILE A 339 22.29 26.94 11.40
C ILE A 339 22.78 25.50 11.66
N PRO A 340 23.07 24.68 10.63
CA PRO A 340 23.44 23.28 10.83
C PRO A 340 24.85 23.13 11.40
N ASP A 341 24.96 22.32 12.46
CA ASP A 341 26.23 21.88 13.05
C ASP A 341 26.81 20.72 12.22
N PRO A 342 28.09 20.75 11.79
CA PRO A 342 28.59 19.83 10.78
C PRO A 342 29.45 18.72 11.40
N TYR A 343 28.94 17.82 12.24
CA TYR A 343 29.72 16.65 12.68
C TYR A 343 28.86 15.44 13.07
N PHE A 344 29.50 14.26 12.98
CA PHE A 344 29.14 12.91 13.44
C PHE A 344 28.36 12.00 12.50
N ASP A 345 28.63 10.70 12.43
CA ASP A 345 29.83 9.84 12.51
C ASP A 345 29.32 8.43 12.15
N PHE A 346 30.20 7.55 11.69
CA PHE A 346 29.88 6.17 11.33
C PHE A 346 29.46 5.31 12.55
N ASP A 347 28.69 4.23 12.34
CA ASP A 347 29.19 2.87 12.57
C ASP A 347 28.15 1.73 12.45
N LEU A 348 28.69 0.58 12.04
CA LEU A 348 28.12 -0.76 11.86
C LEU A 348 27.97 -1.48 13.22
N PRO A 349 27.05 -2.47 13.36
CA PRO A 349 27.10 -3.40 14.48
C PRO A 349 27.89 -4.68 14.12
N PHE A 350 28.67 -5.14 15.09
CA PHE A 350 29.28 -6.48 15.18
C PHE A 350 28.22 -7.59 15.29
#